data_AF-A0A0P9FCL7-F1
#
_entry.id   AF-A0A0P9FCL7-F1
#
_cell.length_a   1.000
_cell.length_b   1.000
_cell.length_c   1.000
_cell.angle_alpha   90.00
_cell.angle_beta   90.00
_cell.angle_gamma   90.00
#
_symmetry.space_group_name_H-M   'P 1'
#
loop_
_entity.id
_entity.type
_entity.pdbx_description
1 polymer ?
#
loop_
_entity_poly.entity_id
_entity_poly.type
_entity_poly.pdbx_seq_one_letter_code
_entity_poly.pdbx_strand_id
1 'polypeptide(L)'
;MSFSRIRPLNQVLNRHAGKILLAGLALVAAHNWRQWQNDRALAERLRAEQLALPQLAHTPRVSALVAAWNEAEHIAAHIESFLALDYPNSELIL
;
A
#
# COMPACT_ATOMS: atom_id res chain seq x y z
N MET A 1 7.02 15.59 -49.07
CA MET A 1 7.57 14.77 -47.98
C MET A 1 6.72 13.50 -47.86
N SER A 2 7.37 12.34 -47.93
CA SER A 2 6.80 11.06 -48.36
C SER A 2 6.21 10.23 -47.22
N PHE A 3 4.90 9.95 -47.26
CA PHE A 3 4.18 9.03 -46.37
C PHE A 3 4.02 7.61 -46.98
N SER A 4 4.90 7.16 -47.87
CA SER A 4 4.70 5.90 -48.61
C SER A 4 5.32 4.62 -47.99
N ARG A 5 6.01 4.71 -46.84
CA ARG A 5 6.74 3.56 -46.24
C ARG A 5 5.99 2.74 -45.18
N ILE A 6 4.71 3.01 -44.90
CA ILE A 6 3.99 2.38 -43.77
C ILE A 6 3.13 1.17 -44.20
N ARG A 7 2.79 1.05 -45.50
CA ARG A 7 1.91 -0.02 -46.01
C ARG A 7 2.45 -1.45 -45.86
N PRO A 8 3.75 -1.77 -46.10
CA PRO A 8 4.21 -3.16 -45.97
C PRO A 8 4.31 -3.60 -44.51
N LEU A 9 4.56 -2.66 -43.58
CA LEU A 9 4.65 -2.94 -42.14
C LEU A 9 3.30 -3.39 -41.58
N ASN A 10 2.22 -2.72 -41.97
CA ASN A 10 0.86 -3.02 -41.49
C ASN A 10 0.34 -4.38 -41.95
N GLN A 11 0.72 -4.84 -43.15
CA GLN A 11 0.32 -6.17 -43.64
C GLN A 11 1.04 -7.31 -42.90
N VAL A 12 2.33 -7.11 -42.57
CA VAL A 12 3.12 -8.07 -41.77
C VAL A 12 2.60 -8.13 -40.34
N LEU A 13 2.31 -6.95 -39.75
CA LEU A 13 1.68 -6.81 -38.44
C LEU A 13 0.32 -7.51 -38.38
N ASN A 14 -0.55 -7.34 -39.39
CA ASN A 14 -1.87 -7.95 -39.40
C ASN A 14 -1.80 -9.48 -39.53
N ARG A 15 -0.88 -10.00 -40.35
CA ARG A 15 -0.68 -11.45 -40.53
C ARG A 15 -0.13 -12.14 -39.28
N HIS A 16 0.60 -11.41 -38.44
CA HIS A 16 1.21 -11.94 -37.21
C HIS A 16 0.65 -11.32 -35.93
N ALA A 17 -0.48 -10.60 -36.03
CA ALA A 17 -1.03 -9.80 -34.93
C ALA A 17 -1.27 -10.65 -33.68
N GLY A 18 -1.83 -11.85 -33.84
CA GLY A 18 -2.03 -12.78 -32.73
C GLY A 18 -0.72 -13.21 -32.07
N LYS A 19 0.34 -13.47 -32.85
CA LYS A 19 1.65 -13.87 -32.30
C LYS A 19 2.35 -12.70 -31.59
N ILE A 20 2.26 -11.49 -32.14
CA ILE A 20 2.81 -10.28 -31.54
C ILE A 20 2.08 -9.95 -30.23
N LEU A 21 0.75 -10.10 -30.22
CA LEU A 21 -0.07 -9.91 -29.03
C LEU A 21 0.29 -10.93 -27.94
N LEU A 22 0.41 -12.21 -28.29
CA LEU A 22 0.84 -13.24 -27.33
C LEU A 22 2.25 -12.99 -26.80
N ALA A 23 3.19 -12.57 -27.65
CA ALA A 23 4.54 -12.23 -27.23
C ALA A 23 4.55 -11.00 -26.29
N GLY A 24 3.75 -9.97 -26.60
CA GLY A 24 3.59 -8.80 -25.74
C GLY A 24 3.00 -9.15 -24.38
N LEU A 25 1.93 -9.96 -24.36
CA LEU A 25 1.32 -10.45 -23.11
C LEU A 25 2.31 -11.29 -22.29
N ALA A 26 3.05 -12.19 -22.94
CA ALA A 26 4.05 -13.01 -22.26
C ALA A 26 5.15 -12.14 -21.62
N LEU A 27 5.57 -11.07 -22.30
CA LEU A 27 6.59 -10.15 -21.78
C LEU A 27 6.07 -9.34 -20.58
N VAL A 28 4.84 -8.83 -20.67
CA VAL A 28 4.19 -8.13 -19.54
C VAL A 28 3.98 -9.07 -18.36
N ALA A 29 3.54 -10.30 -18.60
CA ALA A 29 3.37 -11.32 -17.56
C ALA A 29 4.70 -11.66 -16.89
N ALA A 30 5.76 -11.88 -17.67
CA ALA A 30 7.09 -12.15 -17.14
C ALA A 30 7.66 -10.97 -16.33
N HIS A 31 7.42 -9.73 -16.77
CA HIS A 31 7.81 -8.53 -16.03
C HIS A 31 7.08 -8.43 -14.69
N ASN A 32 5.75 -8.57 -14.69
CA ASN A 32 4.95 -8.54 -13.48
C ASN A 32 5.31 -9.69 -12.52
N TRP A 33 5.58 -10.87 -13.05
CA TRP A 33 6.01 -12.01 -12.25
C TRP A 33 7.34 -11.73 -11.54
N ARG A 34 8.32 -11.16 -12.26
CA ARG A 34 9.60 -10.76 -11.67
C ARG A 34 9.42 -9.70 -10.59
N GLN A 35 8.58 -8.70 -10.83
CA GLN A 35 8.29 -7.66 -9.85
C GLN A 35 7.63 -8.24 -8.60
N TRP A 36 6.64 -9.13 -8.77
CA TRP A 36 5.97 -9.80 -7.67
C TRP A 36 6.91 -10.65 -6.81
N GLN A 37 7.88 -11.34 -7.42
CA GLN A 37 8.90 -12.09 -6.67
C GLN A 37 9.78 -11.18 -5.81
N ASN A 38 10.17 -10.01 -6.35
CA ASN A 38 10.97 -9.04 -5.60
C ASN A 38 10.16 -8.43 -4.44
N ASP A 39 8.91 -8.06 -4.68
CA ASP A 39 8.02 -7.50 -3.67
C ASP A 39 7.74 -8.52 -2.56
N ARG A 40 7.59 -9.79 -2.94
CA ARG A 40 7.43 -10.89 -1.97
C ARG A 40 8.68 -11.06 -1.11
N ALA A 41 9.86 -11.03 -1.71
CA ALA A 41 11.12 -11.11 -0.97
C ALA A 41 11.31 -9.89 -0.04
N LEU A 42 10.91 -8.70 -0.48
CA LEU A 42 10.93 -7.49 0.35
C LEU A 42 9.95 -7.58 1.52
N ALA A 43 8.72 -8.06 1.28
CA ALA A 43 7.72 -8.25 2.32
C ALA A 43 8.16 -9.29 3.36
N GLU A 44 8.81 -10.38 2.93
CA GLU A 44 9.40 -11.37 3.82
C GLU A 44 10.53 -10.79 4.66
N ARG A 45 11.40 -9.95 4.07
CA ARG A 45 12.45 -9.22 4.82
C ARG A 45 11.85 -8.27 5.84
N LEU A 46 10.84 -7.48 5.49
CA LEU A 46 10.19 -6.56 6.42
C LEU A 46 9.48 -7.28 7.57
N ARG A 47 8.91 -8.48 7.31
CA ARG A 47 8.38 -9.34 8.38
C ARG A 47 9.48 -9.94 9.25
N ALA A 48 10.63 -10.29 8.67
CA ALA A 48 11.78 -10.78 9.43
C ALA A 48 12.44 -9.66 10.26
N GLU A 49 12.44 -8.44 9.74
CA GLU A 49 12.87 -7.20 10.40
C GLU A 49 11.83 -6.65 11.37
N GLN A 50 10.72 -7.37 11.62
CA GLN A 50 9.73 -6.97 12.60
C GLN A 50 10.42 -6.90 13.97
N LEU A 51 10.85 -5.68 14.29
CA LEU A 51 11.58 -5.33 15.48
C LEU A 51 10.83 -5.91 16.67
N ALA A 52 11.57 -6.58 17.56
CA ALA A 52 11.03 -7.05 18.80
C ALA A 52 10.28 -5.88 19.45
N LEU A 53 8.96 -6.03 19.60
CA LEU A 53 8.16 -5.03 20.28
C LEU A 53 8.80 -4.83 21.66
N PRO A 54 9.01 -3.58 22.10
CA PRO A 54 9.58 -3.33 23.41
C PRO A 54 8.70 -4.01 24.45
N GLN A 55 9.26 -5.00 25.14
CA GLN A 55 8.56 -5.66 26.24
C GLN A 55 8.48 -4.66 27.39
N LEU A 56 7.30 -4.10 27.60
CA LEU A 56 7.01 -3.31 28.79
C LEU A 56 6.80 -4.28 29.96
N ALA A 57 7.54 -4.10 31.05
CA ALA A 57 7.42 -4.95 32.24
C ALA A 57 6.03 -4.86 32.91
N HIS A 58 5.34 -3.74 32.67
CA HIS A 58 3.97 -3.48 33.11
C HIS A 58 3.32 -2.52 32.12
N THR A 59 1.99 -2.42 32.14
CA THR A 59 1.25 -1.44 31.35
C THR A 59 1.17 -0.12 32.12
N PRO A 60 2.01 0.91 31.84
CA PRO A 60 1.99 2.17 32.59
C PRO A 60 0.65 2.90 32.44
N ARG A 61 0.29 3.73 33.42
CA ARG A 61 -0.83 4.66 33.27
C ARG A 61 -0.47 5.73 32.24
N VAL A 62 -1.35 5.97 31.27
CA VAL A 62 -1.20 6.99 30.24
C VAL A 62 -2.32 8.01 30.39
N SER A 63 -1.97 9.28 30.56
CA SER A 63 -2.94 10.38 30.59
C SER A 63 -2.77 11.21 29.31
N ALA A 64 -3.82 11.30 28.51
CA ALA A 64 -3.88 12.11 27.30
C ALA A 64 -4.55 13.45 27.61
N LEU A 65 -3.83 14.55 27.48
CA LEU A 65 -4.37 15.90 27.60
C LEU A 65 -4.72 16.42 26.21
N VAL A 66 -5.98 16.79 26.00
CA VAL A 66 -6.50 17.30 24.74
C VAL A 66 -7.02 18.70 24.96
N ALA A 67 -6.29 19.69 24.45
CA ALA A 67 -6.76 21.07 24.48
C ALA A 67 -7.89 21.25 23.45
N ALA A 68 -9.14 21.31 23.91
CA ALA A 68 -10.31 21.44 23.06
C ALA A 68 -10.98 22.82 23.22
N TRP A 69 -10.56 23.81 22.43
CA TRP A 69 -11.20 25.14 22.40
C TRP A 69 -12.14 25.25 21.20
N ASN A 70 -13.44 25.45 21.46
CA ASN A 70 -14.51 25.54 20.44
C ASN A 70 -14.69 24.28 19.56
N GLU A 71 -14.21 23.12 19.99
CA GLU A 71 -14.31 21.85 19.25
C GLU A 71 -15.61 21.07 19.53
N ALA A 72 -16.71 21.77 19.82
CA ALA A 72 -17.97 21.16 20.23
C ALA A 72 -18.51 20.14 19.21
N GLU A 73 -18.25 20.36 17.92
CA GLU A 73 -18.68 19.48 16.83
C GLU A 73 -17.83 18.20 16.73
N HIS A 74 -16.60 18.22 17.23
CA HIS A 74 -15.63 17.13 17.05
C HIS A 74 -15.32 16.36 18.35
N ILE A 75 -15.63 16.95 19.51
CA ILE A 75 -15.29 16.36 20.82
C ILE A 75 -15.92 14.98 21.03
N ALA A 76 -17.17 14.78 20.57
CA ALA A 76 -17.86 13.50 20.71
C ALA A 76 -17.16 12.38 19.93
N ALA A 77 -16.84 12.62 18.66
CA ALA A 77 -16.12 11.67 17.83
C ALA A 77 -14.70 11.39 18.38
N HIS A 78 -14.05 12.39 18.96
CA HIS A 78 -12.76 12.24 19.61
C HIS A 78 -12.83 11.33 20.85
N ILE A 79 -13.83 11.54 21.72
CA ILE A 79 -14.06 10.70 22.90
C ILE A 79 -14.34 9.25 22.47
N GLU A 80 -15.20 9.04 21.48
CA GLU A 80 -15.49 7.70 20.94
C GLU A 80 -14.22 7.02 20.40
N SER A 81 -13.39 7.76 19.66
CA SER A 81 -12.09 7.28 19.19
C SER A 81 -11.15 6.91 20.34
N PHE A 82 -11.16 7.66 21.44
CA PHE A 82 -10.32 7.37 22.60
C PHE A 82 -10.82 6.14 23.37
N LEU A 83 -12.14 5.98 23.52
CA LEU A 83 -12.74 4.82 24.18
C LEU A 83 -12.58 3.52 23.40
N ALA A 84 -12.37 3.59 22.08
CA ALA A 84 -12.10 2.45 21.23
C ALA A 84 -10.65 1.92 21.34
N LEU A 85 -9.79 2.55 22.14
CA LEU A 85 -8.42 2.07 22.36
C LEU A 85 -8.41 0.83 23.25
N ASP A 86 -7.73 -0.23 22.82
CA ASP A 86 -7.55 -1.47 23.60
C ASP A 86 -6.55 -1.32 24.78
N TYR A 87 -6.12 -0.10 25.10
CA TYR A 87 -5.13 0.14 26.15
C TYR A 87 -5.78 0.16 27.54
N PRO A 88 -5.39 -0.72 28.48
CA PRO A 88 -6.16 -0.94 29.70
C PRO A 88 -6.00 0.15 30.77
N ASN A 89 -4.92 0.96 30.71
CA ASN A 89 -4.58 1.94 31.75
C ASN A 89 -4.48 3.36 31.19
N SER A 90 -5.50 3.81 30.47
CA SER A 90 -5.56 5.16 29.87
C SER A 90 -6.59 6.08 30.53
N GLU A 91 -6.30 7.37 30.51
CA GLU A 91 -7.15 8.45 31.01
C GLU A 91 -7.15 9.60 29.99
N LEU A 92 -8.31 10.20 29.75
CA LEU A 92 -8.47 11.38 28.89
C LEU A 92 -8.79 12.60 29.75
N ILE A 93 -8.03 13.67 29.55
CA ILE A 93 -8.21 14.98 30.18
C ILE A 93 -8.53 15.96 29.06
N LEU A 94 -9.72 16.56 29.12
CA LEU A 94 -10.22 17.55 28.17
C LEU A 94 -10.13 18.96 28.77
#